data_AF-A0A0R3Q8H6-F1
#
_entry.id   AF-A0A0R3Q8H6-F1
#
_cell.length_a   1.000
_cell.length_b   1.000
_cell.length_c   1.000
_cell.angle_alpha   90.00
_cell.angle_beta   90.00
_cell.angle_gamma   90.00
#
_symmetry.space_group_name_H-M   'P 1'
#
loop_
_entity.id
_entity.type
_entity.pdbx_description
1 polymer ?
#
loop_
_entity_poly.entity_id
_entity_poly.type
_entity_poly.pdbx_seq_one_letter_code
_entity_poly.pdbx_strand_id
1 'polypeptide(L)'
;MPRLIELDLSFNTIDHLAEDAFSKCPKLRQLDLSGNYLTNFNGALQELQNLKRLNSSFNMIQLLQWDEFPVTMTHLEMSNNQITLLSSTQRSRIRHVQLQRNRIMALTDEQIPNTVEYLNLSDNLIHTIDNGTFRNKQFLSSLDLRKNQLTKLEIAAFMVDSLTTGHPVRLSIADNPLDCSCEMDWIRNNKDEKSLIDIIDDNRAACLHRIYNRRILLSEVRKDDLLCSYKQVCEPNCICCQYGNCDCKSKCPDGCHCYYDVTYTINIVRCTALQSEDRNNFSPKVILS
;
A
#
# COMPACT_ATOMS: atom_id res chain seq x y z
N MET A 1 -1.70 39.47 -14.89
CA MET A 1 -1.69 39.26 -16.36
C MET A 1 -2.88 38.41 -16.76
N PRO A 2 -3.98 38.98 -17.30
CA PRO A 2 -5.28 38.29 -17.42
C PRO A 2 -5.34 37.20 -18.52
N ARG A 3 -4.26 36.98 -19.27
CA ARG A 3 -4.18 35.99 -20.34
C ARG A 3 -3.17 34.87 -20.08
N LEU A 4 -2.45 34.91 -18.95
CA LEU A 4 -1.45 33.90 -18.64
C LEU A 4 -2.13 32.54 -18.42
N ILE A 5 -1.67 31.52 -19.14
CA ILE A 5 -2.22 30.15 -19.11
C ILE A 5 -1.22 29.18 -18.46
N GLU A 6 0.07 29.39 -18.70
CA GLU A 6 1.13 28.55 -18.18
C GLU A 6 2.19 29.46 -17.56
N LEU A 7 2.69 29.07 -16.40
CA LEU A 7 3.72 29.80 -15.67
C LEU A 7 4.75 28.80 -15.18
N ASP A 8 5.98 28.99 -15.61
CA ASP A 8 7.14 28.22 -15.17
C ASP A 8 8.00 29.10 -14.27
N LEU A 9 8.13 28.69 -13.01
CA LEU A 9 8.99 29.26 -11.98
C LEU A 9 9.96 28.20 -11.44
N SER A 10 10.19 27.13 -12.21
CA SER A 10 11.04 26.02 -11.79
C SER A 10 12.51 26.43 -11.66
N PHE A 11 13.26 25.70 -10.83
CA PHE A 11 14.71 25.88 -10.61
C PHE A 11 15.10 27.32 -10.21
N ASN A 12 14.32 27.92 -9.32
CA ASN A 12 14.61 29.21 -8.70
C ASN A 12 14.95 29.02 -7.21
N THR A 13 15.00 30.12 -6.47
CA THR A 13 15.27 30.13 -5.03
C THR A 13 14.04 30.52 -4.21
N ILE A 14 12.84 30.19 -4.71
CA ILE A 14 11.58 30.57 -4.05
C ILE A 14 11.41 29.69 -2.80
N ASP A 15 11.40 30.31 -1.63
CA ASP A 15 11.17 29.65 -0.34
C ASP A 15 9.80 30.00 0.26
N HIS A 16 9.16 31.06 -0.25
CA HIS A 16 7.88 31.55 0.24
C HIS A 16 6.96 32.01 -0.90
N LEU A 17 5.67 31.70 -0.77
CA LEU A 17 4.61 32.24 -1.61
C LEU A 17 3.67 33.09 -0.74
N ALA A 18 3.44 34.33 -1.18
CA ALA A 18 2.37 35.14 -0.63
C ALA A 18 1.00 34.56 -1.03
N GLU A 19 0.00 34.67 -0.15
CA GLU A 19 -1.36 34.16 -0.38
C GLU A 19 -1.99 34.70 -1.68
N ASP A 20 -1.65 35.93 -2.08
CA ASP A 20 -2.17 36.59 -3.28
C ASP A 20 -1.21 36.54 -4.48
N ALA A 21 -0.11 35.75 -4.40
CA ALA A 21 0.97 35.70 -5.40
C ALA A 21 0.47 35.50 -6.84
N PHE A 22 -0.62 34.74 -7.02
CA PHE A 22 -1.20 34.44 -8.32
C PHE A 22 -2.58 35.07 -8.57
N SER A 23 -3.03 36.00 -7.72
CA SER A 23 -4.36 36.64 -7.78
C SER A 23 -4.64 37.36 -9.11
N LYS A 24 -3.59 37.83 -9.80
CA LYS A 24 -3.69 38.51 -11.11
C LYS A 24 -3.61 37.56 -12.31
N CYS A 25 -3.61 36.25 -12.08
CA CYS A 25 -3.47 35.20 -13.10
C CYS A 25 -4.68 34.23 -13.11
N PRO A 26 -5.93 34.71 -13.21
CA PRO A 26 -7.13 33.87 -13.02
C PRO A 26 -7.33 32.80 -14.10
N LYS A 27 -6.63 32.90 -15.25
CA LYS A 27 -6.72 31.93 -16.35
C LYS A 27 -5.61 30.87 -16.32
N LEU A 28 -4.75 30.89 -15.30
CA LEU A 28 -3.64 29.95 -15.20
C LEU A 28 -4.18 28.51 -15.12
N ARG A 29 -3.60 27.64 -15.94
CA ARG A 29 -3.96 26.22 -16.08
C ARG A 29 -2.80 25.29 -15.73
N GLN A 30 -1.57 25.74 -15.93
CA GLN A 30 -0.36 24.99 -15.58
C GLN A 30 0.59 25.88 -14.78
N LEU A 31 1.10 25.35 -13.68
CA LEU A 31 2.07 26.02 -12.83
C LEU A 31 3.20 25.04 -12.52
N ASP A 32 4.43 25.43 -12.84
CA ASP A 32 5.63 24.72 -12.42
C ASP A 32 6.38 25.54 -11.35
N LEU A 33 6.51 24.95 -10.17
CA LEU A 33 7.22 25.44 -8.99
C LEU A 33 8.35 24.47 -8.60
N SER A 34 8.71 23.53 -9.46
CA SER A 34 9.67 22.49 -9.13
C SER A 34 11.09 23.02 -8.93
N GLY A 35 11.90 22.33 -8.13
CA GLY A 35 13.30 22.74 -7.91
C GLY A 35 13.44 24.08 -7.19
N ASN A 36 12.60 24.32 -6.19
CA ASN A 36 12.62 25.49 -5.32
C ASN A 36 12.83 25.06 -3.86
N TYR A 37 12.62 25.97 -2.91
CA TYR A 37 12.81 25.74 -1.48
C TYR A 37 11.50 25.79 -0.68
N LEU A 38 10.36 25.55 -1.33
CA LEU A 38 9.04 25.66 -0.72
C LEU A 38 8.84 24.59 0.36
N THR A 39 8.30 24.99 1.50
CA THR A 39 7.86 24.08 2.57
C THR A 39 6.34 23.91 2.63
N ASN A 40 5.59 24.82 2.02
CA ASN A 40 4.12 24.83 1.91
C ASN A 40 3.70 25.80 0.77
N PHE A 41 2.39 25.90 0.51
CA PHE A 41 1.85 26.82 -0.49
C PHE A 41 1.19 28.08 0.10
N ASN A 42 0.98 28.12 1.43
CA ASN A 42 0.43 29.26 2.15
C ASN A 42 -0.89 29.80 1.54
N GLY A 43 -1.76 28.88 1.11
CA GLY A 43 -3.04 29.24 0.48
C GLY A 43 -2.96 29.84 -0.94
N ALA A 44 -1.76 30.10 -1.48
CA ALA A 44 -1.56 30.82 -2.74
C ALA A 44 -2.22 30.18 -3.97
N LEU A 45 -2.56 28.89 -3.88
CA LEU A 45 -3.14 28.11 -4.96
C LEU A 45 -4.67 28.06 -4.94
N GLN A 46 -5.32 28.39 -3.81
CA GLN A 46 -6.76 28.16 -3.62
C GLN A 46 -7.63 28.94 -4.61
N GLU A 47 -7.23 30.17 -4.95
CA GLU A 47 -7.95 31.05 -5.87
C GLU A 47 -7.72 30.73 -7.36
N LEU A 48 -6.84 29.77 -7.68
CA LEU A 48 -6.53 29.38 -9.06
C LEU A 48 -7.60 28.43 -9.62
N GLN A 49 -8.83 28.92 -9.76
CA GLN A 49 -10.00 28.13 -10.17
C GLN A 49 -9.86 27.44 -11.54
N ASN A 50 -8.92 27.84 -12.39
CA ASN A 50 -8.67 27.21 -13.69
C ASN A 50 -7.45 26.27 -13.71
N LEU A 51 -6.73 26.14 -12.59
CA LEU A 51 -5.52 25.33 -12.53
C LEU A 51 -5.85 23.85 -12.74
N LYS A 52 -5.11 23.20 -13.64
CA LYS A 52 -5.29 21.79 -14.01
C LYS A 52 -4.09 20.94 -13.62
N ARG A 53 -2.88 21.51 -13.74
CA ARG A 53 -1.61 20.83 -13.53
C ARG A 53 -0.72 21.67 -12.62
N LEU A 54 -0.18 21.03 -11.60
CA LEU A 54 0.84 21.60 -10.72
C LEU A 54 2.02 20.65 -10.66
N ASN A 55 3.22 21.18 -10.90
CA ASN A 55 4.47 20.54 -10.56
C ASN A 55 5.13 21.31 -9.41
N SER A 56 5.32 20.66 -8.28
CA SER A 56 6.06 21.17 -7.13
C SER A 56 7.08 20.13 -6.63
N SER A 57 7.57 19.31 -7.56
CA SER A 57 8.63 18.34 -7.28
C SER A 57 9.93 19.03 -6.84
N PHE A 58 10.82 18.32 -6.15
CA PHE A 58 12.12 18.87 -5.72
C PHE A 58 11.98 20.15 -4.88
N ASN A 59 11.13 20.09 -3.85
CA ASN A 59 10.97 21.12 -2.83
C ASN A 59 11.18 20.49 -1.44
N MET A 60 10.81 21.18 -0.36
CA MET A 60 10.96 20.73 1.03
C MET A 60 9.61 20.56 1.73
N ILE A 61 8.55 20.24 0.99
CA ILE A 61 7.20 20.13 1.53
C ILE A 61 7.08 18.88 2.40
N GLN A 62 6.53 19.04 3.60
CA GLN A 62 6.40 17.95 4.61
C GLN A 62 4.97 17.44 4.79
N LEU A 63 3.97 18.27 4.50
CA LEU A 63 2.57 17.94 4.65
C LEU A 63 1.85 18.21 3.32
N LEU A 64 1.13 17.21 2.82
CA LEU A 64 0.24 17.40 1.68
C LEU A 64 -1.17 17.71 2.17
N GLN A 65 -1.60 18.95 1.97
CA GLN A 65 -2.95 19.41 2.30
C GLN A 65 -3.80 19.49 1.04
N TRP A 66 -4.69 18.52 0.83
CA TRP A 66 -5.47 18.44 -0.41
C TRP A 66 -6.42 19.62 -0.62
N ASP A 67 -6.81 20.31 0.44
CA ASP A 67 -7.67 21.49 0.46
C ASP A 67 -6.94 22.78 0.05
N GLU A 68 -5.61 22.80 -0.02
CA GLU A 68 -4.86 23.90 -0.64
C GLU A 68 -4.98 23.91 -2.17
N PHE A 69 -5.37 22.78 -2.78
CA PHE A 69 -5.51 22.67 -4.22
C PHE A 69 -6.93 22.99 -4.69
N PRO A 70 -7.09 23.79 -5.75
CA PRO A 70 -8.40 24.05 -6.32
C PRO A 70 -9.02 22.77 -6.88
N VAL A 71 -10.32 22.62 -6.68
CA VAL A 71 -11.10 21.42 -7.06
C VAL A 71 -11.06 21.09 -8.56
N THR A 72 -10.56 22.01 -9.39
CA THR A 72 -10.43 21.87 -10.83
C THR A 72 -9.17 21.14 -11.26
N MET A 73 -8.20 20.96 -10.36
CA MET A 73 -6.95 20.25 -10.63
C MET A 73 -7.18 18.78 -10.92
N THR A 74 -6.39 18.25 -11.87
CA THR A 74 -6.46 16.85 -12.29
C THR A 74 -5.12 16.14 -12.20
N HIS A 75 -4.01 16.89 -12.24
CA HIS A 75 -2.64 16.33 -12.17
C HIS A 75 -1.81 17.07 -11.13
N LEU A 76 -1.14 16.29 -10.29
CA LEU A 76 -0.27 16.77 -9.23
C LEU A 76 1.05 15.99 -9.25
N GLU A 77 2.15 16.72 -9.39
CA GLU A 77 3.51 16.18 -9.30
C GLU A 77 4.23 16.80 -8.11
N MET A 78 4.53 16.00 -7.09
CA MET A 78 5.21 16.43 -5.86
C MET A 78 6.30 15.43 -5.45
N SER A 79 6.96 14.85 -6.45
CA SER A 79 8.05 13.91 -6.22
C SER A 79 9.25 14.59 -5.59
N ASN A 80 10.12 13.83 -4.91
CA ASN A 80 11.35 14.38 -4.30
C ASN A 80 11.06 15.53 -3.34
N ASN A 81 10.12 15.33 -2.41
CA ASN A 81 9.83 16.23 -1.30
C ASN A 81 10.12 15.50 0.03
N GLN A 82 9.64 16.04 1.15
CA GLN A 82 9.80 15.45 2.47
C GLN A 82 8.46 15.06 3.09
N ILE A 83 7.46 14.73 2.24
CA ILE A 83 6.08 14.52 2.68
C ILE A 83 6.01 13.28 3.57
N THR A 84 5.58 13.46 4.81
CA THR A 84 5.35 12.38 5.78
C THR A 84 3.87 12.11 6.02
N LEU A 85 3.03 13.13 5.82
CA LEU A 85 1.60 13.10 6.12
C LEU A 85 0.77 13.59 4.94
N LEU A 86 -0.35 12.91 4.71
CA LEU A 86 -1.38 13.28 3.74
C LEU A 86 -2.65 13.64 4.52
N SER A 87 -3.27 14.77 4.20
CA SER A 87 -4.56 15.15 4.80
C SER A 87 -5.73 14.39 4.16
N SER A 88 -6.95 14.66 4.62
CA SER A 88 -8.17 14.06 4.05
C SER A 88 -8.48 14.61 2.65
N THR A 89 -8.99 13.77 1.76
CA THR A 89 -9.19 14.06 0.33
C THR A 89 -10.61 14.44 -0.06
N GLN A 90 -11.48 14.74 0.91
CA GLN A 90 -12.93 14.94 0.69
C GLN A 90 -13.29 15.87 -0.49
N ARG A 91 -12.49 16.92 -0.73
CA ARG A 91 -12.73 17.91 -1.79
C ARG A 91 -11.87 17.69 -3.04
N SER A 92 -10.87 16.82 -2.98
CA SER A 92 -9.95 16.58 -4.08
C SER A 92 -10.63 15.84 -5.22
N ARG A 93 -10.34 16.29 -6.44
CA ARG A 93 -10.80 15.66 -7.70
C ARG A 93 -9.64 15.23 -8.59
N ILE A 94 -8.44 15.18 -8.01
CA ILE A 94 -7.20 14.86 -8.74
C ILE A 94 -7.25 13.41 -9.21
N ARG A 95 -6.75 13.17 -10.43
CA ARG A 95 -6.76 11.87 -11.10
C ARG A 95 -5.35 11.29 -11.20
N HIS A 96 -4.34 12.13 -11.38
CA HIS A 96 -2.95 11.71 -11.55
C HIS A 96 -2.12 12.30 -10.42
N VAL A 97 -1.55 11.43 -9.59
CA VAL A 97 -0.80 11.80 -8.39
C VAL A 97 0.57 11.14 -8.43
N GLN A 98 1.62 11.96 -8.42
CA GLN A 98 3.01 11.53 -8.33
C GLN A 98 3.62 11.99 -7.01
N LEU A 99 3.86 11.05 -6.10
CA LEU A 99 4.40 11.25 -4.75
C LEU A 99 5.66 10.42 -4.50
N GLN A 100 6.31 9.92 -5.55
CA GLN A 100 7.53 9.13 -5.40
C GLN A 100 8.67 9.92 -4.75
N ARG A 101 9.56 9.23 -4.03
CA ARG A 101 10.70 9.85 -3.30
C ARG A 101 10.22 10.86 -2.27
N ASN A 102 9.36 10.41 -1.38
CA ASN A 102 8.91 11.14 -0.20
C ASN A 102 9.18 10.27 1.04
N ARG A 103 8.53 10.58 2.17
CA ARG A 103 8.71 9.88 3.45
C ARG A 103 7.37 9.40 4.01
N ILE A 104 6.42 9.06 3.15
CA ILE A 104 5.09 8.59 3.54
C ILE A 104 5.24 7.21 4.17
N MET A 105 4.61 7.00 5.34
CA MET A 105 4.80 5.80 6.16
C MET A 105 3.59 4.86 6.17
N ALA A 106 2.39 5.38 6.01
CA ALA A 106 1.16 4.61 6.02
C ALA A 106 0.12 5.25 5.11
N LEU A 107 -0.87 4.46 4.68
CA LEU A 107 -1.99 4.91 3.85
C LEU A 107 -3.33 4.48 4.45
N THR A 108 -4.29 5.39 4.41
CA THR A 108 -5.70 5.14 4.75
C THR A 108 -6.63 5.60 3.61
N ASP A 109 -7.89 5.16 3.63
CA ASP A 109 -8.89 5.50 2.59
C ASP A 109 -9.05 7.01 2.39
N GLU A 110 -9.09 7.77 3.50
CA GLU A 110 -9.32 9.21 3.48
C GLU A 110 -8.17 9.99 2.84
N GLN A 111 -6.96 9.43 2.81
CA GLN A 111 -5.74 10.12 2.36
C GLN A 111 -5.54 10.08 0.85
N ILE A 112 -6.31 9.24 0.14
CA ILE A 112 -6.22 9.07 -1.31
C ILE A 112 -7.53 9.55 -1.97
N PRO A 113 -7.49 10.37 -3.02
CA PRO A 113 -8.71 10.86 -3.67
C PRO A 113 -9.49 9.74 -4.35
N ASN A 114 -10.83 9.72 -4.20
CA ASN A 114 -11.68 8.72 -4.85
C ASN A 114 -11.65 8.75 -6.39
N THR A 115 -11.25 9.88 -6.96
CA THR A 115 -11.10 10.07 -8.41
C THR A 115 -9.76 9.61 -8.96
N VAL A 116 -8.84 9.10 -8.13
CA VAL A 116 -7.50 8.76 -8.57
C VAL A 116 -7.54 7.64 -9.63
N GLU A 117 -6.78 7.84 -10.69
CA GLU A 117 -6.60 6.90 -11.80
C GLU A 117 -5.17 6.34 -11.82
N TYR A 118 -4.19 7.20 -11.50
CA TYR A 118 -2.78 6.88 -11.47
C TYR A 118 -2.17 7.41 -10.17
N LEU A 119 -1.61 6.51 -9.38
CA LEU A 119 -0.99 6.83 -8.09
C LEU A 119 0.42 6.25 -8.03
N ASN A 120 1.42 7.12 -8.04
CA ASN A 120 2.80 6.72 -7.83
C ASN A 120 3.25 7.08 -6.41
N LEU A 121 3.49 6.06 -5.60
CA LEU A 121 3.97 6.13 -4.22
C LEU A 121 5.31 5.40 -4.06
N SER A 122 6.01 5.11 -5.17
CA SER A 122 7.28 4.39 -5.12
C SER A 122 8.35 5.17 -4.35
N ASP A 123 9.33 4.46 -3.80
CA ASP A 123 10.47 5.10 -3.11
C ASP A 123 9.98 5.97 -1.94
N ASN A 124 9.17 5.37 -1.06
CA ASN A 124 8.66 5.95 0.18
C ASN A 124 8.99 5.00 1.35
N LEU A 125 8.39 5.22 2.52
CA LEU A 125 8.61 4.42 3.74
C LEU A 125 7.35 3.65 4.16
N ILE A 126 6.48 3.34 3.19
CA ILE A 126 5.16 2.76 3.45
C ILE A 126 5.34 1.35 3.98
N HIS A 127 4.91 1.10 5.21
CA HIS A 127 4.95 -0.21 5.84
C HIS A 127 3.55 -0.74 6.19
N THR A 128 2.52 0.11 6.12
CA THR A 128 1.14 -0.27 6.42
C THR A 128 0.18 0.40 5.45
N ILE A 129 -0.79 -0.38 4.95
CA ILE A 129 -1.91 0.07 4.15
C ILE A 129 -3.16 -0.49 4.81
N ASP A 130 -4.04 0.39 5.24
CA ASP A 130 -5.24 -0.02 5.98
C ASP A 130 -6.24 -0.76 5.08
N ASN A 131 -7.06 -1.59 5.70
CA ASN A 131 -8.14 -2.29 5.01
C ASN A 131 -9.11 -1.29 4.39
N GLY A 132 -9.50 -1.55 3.14
CA GLY A 132 -10.39 -0.69 2.38
C GLY A 132 -9.77 0.62 1.88
N THR A 133 -8.46 0.85 2.02
CA THR A 133 -7.78 2.05 1.50
C THR A 133 -8.10 2.34 0.02
N PHE A 134 -8.25 1.29 -0.79
CA PHE A 134 -8.55 1.41 -2.21
C PHE A 134 -10.01 1.09 -2.57
N ARG A 135 -10.88 0.83 -1.59
CA ARG A 135 -12.27 0.37 -1.79
C ARG A 135 -13.08 1.29 -2.70
N ASN A 136 -12.99 2.60 -2.47
CA ASN A 136 -13.80 3.61 -3.16
C ASN A 136 -13.12 4.18 -4.41
N LYS A 137 -11.95 3.66 -4.80
CA LYS A 137 -11.11 4.20 -5.88
C LYS A 137 -11.47 3.55 -7.22
N GLN A 138 -12.73 3.70 -7.64
CA GLN A 138 -13.30 3.01 -8.80
C GLN A 138 -12.63 3.31 -10.16
N PHE A 139 -11.83 4.38 -10.23
CA PHE A 139 -11.09 4.76 -11.43
C PHE A 139 -9.62 4.35 -11.38
N LEU A 140 -9.16 3.77 -10.27
CA LEU A 140 -7.76 3.42 -10.08
C LEU A 140 -7.36 2.35 -11.10
N SER A 141 -6.43 2.72 -11.97
CA SER A 141 -5.94 1.87 -13.06
C SER A 141 -4.48 1.46 -12.85
N SER A 142 -3.70 2.30 -12.16
CA SER A 142 -2.29 2.06 -11.91
C SER A 142 -1.89 2.53 -10.51
N LEU A 143 -1.26 1.61 -9.78
CA LEU A 143 -0.72 1.83 -8.44
C LEU A 143 0.73 1.36 -8.39
N ASP A 144 1.64 2.27 -8.07
CA ASP A 144 3.06 1.96 -7.92
C ASP A 144 3.47 2.10 -6.44
N LEU A 145 3.76 0.97 -5.81
CA LEU A 145 4.22 0.84 -4.42
C LEU A 145 5.65 0.32 -4.33
N ARG A 146 6.42 0.32 -5.43
CA ARG A 146 7.80 -0.20 -5.43
C ARG A 146 8.69 0.53 -4.42
N LYS A 147 9.73 -0.13 -3.93
CA LYS A 147 10.73 0.50 -3.04
C LYS A 147 10.09 1.13 -1.81
N ASN A 148 9.26 0.38 -1.12
CA ASN A 148 8.67 0.75 0.16
C ASN A 148 9.11 -0.27 1.22
N GLN A 149 8.47 -0.25 2.39
CA GLN A 149 8.77 -1.12 3.53
C GLN A 149 7.63 -2.10 3.80
N LEU A 150 6.88 -2.47 2.77
CA LEU A 150 5.76 -3.40 2.90
C LEU A 150 6.27 -4.81 3.19
N THR A 151 5.83 -5.38 4.31
CA THR A 151 6.05 -6.79 4.64
C THR A 151 4.92 -7.68 4.16
N LYS A 152 3.73 -7.12 3.92
CA LYS A 152 2.61 -7.81 3.32
C LYS A 152 1.71 -6.84 2.59
N LEU A 153 0.91 -7.36 1.65
CA LEU A 153 -0.21 -6.65 1.06
C LEU A 153 -1.44 -7.56 1.10
N GLU A 154 -2.39 -7.20 1.95
CA GLU A 154 -3.62 -7.96 2.10
C GLU A 154 -4.63 -7.56 1.01
N ILE A 155 -5.37 -8.54 0.49
CA ILE A 155 -6.46 -8.28 -0.46
C ILE A 155 -7.55 -7.37 0.13
N ALA A 156 -7.66 -7.33 1.46
CA ALA A 156 -8.56 -6.48 2.20
C ALA A 156 -8.30 -4.97 2.00
N ALA A 157 -7.09 -4.56 1.59
CA ALA A 157 -6.82 -3.17 1.21
C ALA A 157 -7.68 -2.70 0.03
N PHE A 158 -8.10 -3.64 -0.83
CA PHE A 158 -8.86 -3.36 -2.05
C PHE A 158 -10.37 -3.58 -1.92
N MET A 159 -10.83 -4.42 -0.97
CA MET A 159 -12.26 -4.77 -0.79
C MET A 159 -12.97 -5.04 -2.15
N VAL A 160 -12.49 -6.10 -2.80
CA VAL A 160 -12.71 -6.57 -4.18
C VAL A 160 -14.15 -6.44 -4.70
N ASP A 161 -15.17 -6.62 -3.87
CA ASP A 161 -16.59 -6.55 -4.28
C ASP A 161 -17.03 -5.16 -4.79
N SER A 162 -16.26 -4.10 -4.50
CA SER A 162 -16.57 -2.71 -4.89
C SER A 162 -15.67 -2.15 -5.99
N LEU A 163 -14.68 -2.92 -6.47
CA LEU A 163 -13.85 -2.55 -7.62
C LEU A 163 -14.66 -2.78 -8.90
N THR A 164 -15.56 -1.85 -9.22
CA THR A 164 -16.32 -1.81 -10.48
C THR A 164 -15.46 -1.30 -11.63
N THR A 165 -14.18 -1.67 -11.67
CA THR A 165 -13.31 -1.33 -12.79
C THR A 165 -13.60 -2.34 -13.90
N GLY A 166 -13.87 -1.88 -15.12
CA GLY A 166 -13.96 -2.78 -16.28
C GLY A 166 -12.63 -3.48 -16.62
N HIS A 167 -11.57 -3.24 -15.83
CA HIS A 167 -10.18 -3.65 -16.07
C HIS A 167 -9.46 -3.87 -14.72
N PRO A 168 -8.47 -4.77 -14.64
CA PRO A 168 -7.69 -4.99 -13.42
C PRO A 168 -6.82 -3.77 -13.06
N VAL A 169 -6.62 -3.55 -11.76
CA VAL A 169 -5.67 -2.56 -11.24
C VAL A 169 -4.25 -3.04 -11.50
N ARG A 170 -3.45 -2.26 -12.24
CA ARG A 170 -2.05 -2.59 -12.52
C ARG A 170 -1.19 -2.17 -11.34
N LEU A 171 -0.68 -3.15 -10.61
CA LEU A 171 0.08 -2.98 -9.38
C LEU A 171 1.56 -3.26 -9.60
N SER A 172 2.43 -2.32 -9.19
CA SER A 172 3.87 -2.57 -9.04
C SER A 172 4.26 -2.60 -7.57
N ILE A 173 4.93 -3.66 -7.12
CA ILE A 173 5.28 -3.86 -5.70
C ILE A 173 6.70 -4.39 -5.49
N ALA A 174 7.52 -4.49 -6.53
CA ALA A 174 8.91 -4.91 -6.39
C ALA A 174 9.71 -4.04 -5.40
N ASP A 175 10.83 -4.58 -4.93
CA ASP A 175 11.73 -3.91 -3.98
C ASP A 175 11.05 -3.57 -2.62
N ASN A 176 10.10 -4.40 -2.18
CA ASN A 176 9.55 -4.40 -0.83
C ASN A 176 10.03 -5.64 -0.05
N PRO A 177 10.23 -5.55 1.28
CA PRO A 177 10.62 -6.68 2.12
C PRO A 177 9.43 -7.61 2.45
N LEU A 178 8.74 -8.11 1.42
CA LEU A 178 7.55 -8.93 1.59
C LEU A 178 7.87 -10.26 2.29
N ASP A 179 7.01 -10.70 3.20
CA ASP A 179 6.98 -12.03 3.79
C ASP A 179 6.03 -12.92 2.98
N CYS A 180 6.38 -14.18 2.74
CA CYS A 180 5.45 -15.13 2.13
C CYS A 180 4.38 -15.58 3.17
N SER A 181 3.45 -14.67 3.49
CA SER A 181 2.34 -14.87 4.43
C SER A 181 1.18 -15.62 3.76
N CYS A 182 0.42 -16.42 4.52
CA CYS A 182 -0.80 -17.03 4.01
C CYS A 182 -1.88 -16.00 3.62
N GLU A 183 -1.83 -14.79 4.20
CA GLU A 183 -2.72 -13.67 3.84
C GLU A 183 -2.48 -13.15 2.41
N MET A 184 -1.35 -13.52 1.80
CA MET A 184 -0.96 -13.18 0.44
C MET A 184 -1.30 -14.29 -0.58
N ASP A 185 -2.12 -15.29 -0.22
CA ASP A 185 -2.58 -16.36 -1.14
C ASP A 185 -3.27 -15.84 -2.40
N TRP A 186 -3.91 -14.67 -2.32
CA TRP A 186 -4.52 -14.00 -3.47
C TRP A 186 -3.53 -13.74 -4.63
N ILE A 187 -2.23 -13.61 -4.35
CA ILE A 187 -1.18 -13.37 -5.36
C ILE A 187 -1.05 -14.55 -6.33
N ARG A 188 -1.42 -15.76 -5.92
CA ARG A 188 -1.32 -16.94 -6.79
C ARG A 188 -2.29 -16.91 -7.97
N ASN A 189 -3.35 -16.13 -7.86
CA ASN A 189 -4.32 -15.92 -8.93
C ASN A 189 -3.94 -14.69 -9.78
N ASN A 190 -2.72 -14.17 -9.62
CA ASN A 190 -2.20 -13.12 -10.48
C ASN A 190 -2.22 -13.59 -11.94
N LYS A 191 -2.72 -12.73 -12.84
CA LYS A 191 -2.92 -13.02 -14.28
C LYS A 191 -4.07 -13.98 -14.62
N ASP A 192 -4.90 -14.39 -13.66
CA ASP A 192 -6.19 -14.97 -13.98
C ASP A 192 -7.09 -13.92 -14.66
N GLU A 193 -7.86 -14.30 -15.68
CA GLU A 193 -8.76 -13.38 -16.42
C GLU A 193 -9.78 -12.66 -15.51
N LYS A 194 -10.06 -13.24 -14.34
CA LYS A 194 -10.99 -12.71 -13.34
C LYS A 194 -10.30 -11.93 -12.22
N SER A 195 -8.97 -11.84 -12.22
CA SER A 195 -8.24 -11.11 -11.19
C SER A 195 -8.55 -9.62 -11.30
N LEU A 196 -8.90 -8.99 -10.18
CA LEU A 196 -9.09 -7.54 -10.12
C LEU A 196 -7.75 -6.78 -9.97
N ILE A 197 -6.66 -7.51 -9.73
CA ILE A 197 -5.32 -6.95 -9.53
C ILE A 197 -4.35 -7.69 -10.44
N ASP A 198 -3.60 -6.94 -11.24
CA ASP A 198 -2.52 -7.43 -12.09
C ASP A 198 -1.19 -6.90 -11.55
N ILE A 199 -0.43 -7.78 -10.89
CA ILE A 199 0.92 -7.48 -10.43
C ILE A 199 1.85 -7.55 -11.64
N ILE A 200 2.14 -6.39 -12.22
CA ILE A 200 2.87 -6.26 -13.48
C ILE A 200 4.38 -6.51 -13.34
N ASP A 201 4.92 -6.46 -12.12
CA ASP A 201 6.32 -6.71 -11.81
C ASP A 201 6.55 -7.94 -10.94
N ASP A 202 5.66 -8.94 -11.04
CA ASP A 202 5.71 -10.22 -10.32
C ASP A 202 7.00 -11.04 -10.57
N ASN A 203 7.64 -10.82 -11.71
CA ASN A 203 8.94 -11.40 -12.08
C ASN A 203 10.15 -10.74 -11.38
N ARG A 204 9.95 -9.62 -10.69
CA ARG A 204 10.99 -8.91 -9.92
C ARG A 204 10.65 -8.82 -8.44
N ALA A 205 9.37 -8.64 -8.13
CA ALA A 205 8.83 -8.70 -6.80
C ALA A 205 9.02 -10.11 -6.23
N ALA A 206 9.38 -10.18 -4.95
CA ALA A 206 9.65 -11.44 -4.28
C ALA A 206 9.25 -11.34 -2.81
N CYS A 207 8.91 -12.47 -2.22
CA CYS A 207 8.68 -12.59 -0.79
C CYS A 207 9.74 -13.49 -0.14
N LEU A 208 9.92 -13.32 1.17
CA LEU A 208 10.81 -14.10 2.01
C LEU A 208 10.02 -15.24 2.67
N HIS A 209 10.41 -16.48 2.38
CA HIS A 209 9.76 -17.65 2.93
C HIS A 209 10.05 -17.78 4.43
N ARG A 210 9.01 -17.78 5.27
CA ARG A 210 9.10 -17.69 6.74
C ARG A 210 9.96 -18.79 7.40
N ILE A 211 9.90 -20.02 6.90
CA ILE A 211 10.64 -21.18 7.48
C ILE A 211 12.08 -21.30 6.97
N TYR A 212 12.27 -21.19 5.65
CA TYR A 212 13.55 -21.47 4.99
C TYR A 212 14.39 -20.22 4.73
N ASN A 213 13.85 -19.02 5.00
CA ASN A 213 14.49 -17.74 4.77
C ASN A 213 15.00 -17.56 3.32
N ARG A 214 14.30 -18.19 2.37
CA ARG A 214 14.62 -18.10 0.94
C ARG A 214 13.74 -17.06 0.27
N ARG A 215 14.32 -16.31 -0.66
CA ARG A 215 13.59 -15.35 -1.50
C ARG A 215 12.90 -16.11 -2.64
N ILE A 216 11.60 -15.88 -2.84
CA ILE A 216 10.77 -16.52 -3.87
C ILE A 216 10.12 -15.42 -4.71
N LEU A 217 10.29 -15.46 -6.03
CA LEU A 217 9.63 -14.52 -6.94
C LEU A 217 8.11 -14.72 -6.88
N LEU A 218 7.34 -13.63 -6.90
CA LEU A 218 5.87 -13.71 -6.82
C LEU A 218 5.29 -14.53 -7.98
N SER A 219 5.92 -14.49 -9.15
CA SER A 219 5.57 -15.31 -10.32
C SER A 219 5.78 -16.81 -10.13
N GLU A 220 6.52 -17.24 -9.10
CA GLU A 220 6.89 -18.64 -8.83
C GLU A 220 6.31 -19.16 -7.50
N VAL A 221 5.59 -18.33 -6.76
CA VAL A 221 5.02 -18.68 -5.45
C VAL A 221 4.01 -19.81 -5.61
N ARG A 222 4.19 -20.87 -4.82
CA ARG A 222 3.22 -21.96 -4.71
C ARG A 222 2.43 -21.83 -3.41
N LYS A 223 1.33 -22.57 -3.32
CA LYS A 223 0.46 -22.61 -2.13
C LYS A 223 1.25 -22.86 -0.85
N ASP A 224 2.14 -23.87 -0.90
CA ASP A 224 2.92 -24.33 0.24
C ASP A 224 3.99 -23.34 0.71
N ASP A 225 4.30 -22.33 -0.11
CA ASP A 225 5.27 -21.29 0.22
C ASP A 225 4.65 -20.15 1.06
N LEU A 226 3.32 -20.07 1.16
CA LEU A 226 2.56 -18.99 1.80
C LEU A 226 1.99 -19.44 3.15
N LEU A 227 2.62 -19.02 4.24
CA LEU A 227 2.38 -19.59 5.56
C LEU A 227 2.18 -18.52 6.64
N CYS A 228 1.17 -18.72 7.49
CA CYS A 228 0.92 -17.92 8.69
C CYS A 228 1.33 -18.70 9.94
N SER A 229 1.78 -17.99 10.98
CA SER A 229 2.06 -18.62 12.28
C SER A 229 0.77 -18.80 13.08
N TYR A 230 0.63 -19.91 13.80
CA TYR A 230 -0.47 -20.12 14.74
C TYR A 230 0.03 -20.65 16.08
N LYS A 231 -0.68 -20.24 17.14
CA LYS A 231 -0.56 -20.86 18.47
C LYS A 231 -1.69 -21.83 18.76
N GLN A 232 -2.88 -21.54 18.24
CA GLN A 232 -4.07 -22.37 18.36
C GLN A 232 -4.88 -22.21 17.07
N VAL A 233 -5.23 -23.32 16.43
CA VAL A 233 -6.14 -23.34 15.29
C VAL A 233 -7.42 -24.05 15.70
N CYS A 234 -8.54 -23.43 15.35
CA CYS A 234 -9.87 -23.98 15.47
C CYS A 234 -10.32 -24.45 14.09
N GLU A 235 -10.70 -25.73 13.96
CA GLU A 235 -11.27 -26.20 12.70
C GLU A 235 -12.62 -25.51 12.40
N PRO A 236 -12.96 -25.27 11.12
CA PRO A 236 -14.18 -24.55 10.72
C PRO A 236 -15.49 -25.12 11.28
N ASN A 237 -15.52 -26.43 11.57
CA ASN A 237 -16.69 -27.13 12.10
C ASN A 237 -16.65 -27.31 13.64
N CYS A 238 -15.71 -26.65 14.33
CA CYS A 238 -15.54 -26.81 15.76
C CYS A 238 -16.49 -25.90 16.56
N ILE A 239 -17.49 -26.51 17.20
CA ILE A 239 -18.51 -25.82 18.01
C ILE A 239 -17.93 -25.24 19.33
N CYS A 240 -16.75 -25.70 19.78
CA CYS A 240 -16.30 -25.51 21.16
C CYS A 240 -15.18 -24.48 21.41
N CYS A 241 -14.85 -23.59 20.46
CA CYS A 241 -13.61 -22.82 20.59
C CYS A 241 -13.52 -21.91 21.83
N GLN A 242 -14.64 -21.57 22.46
CA GLN A 242 -14.68 -20.75 23.68
C GLN A 242 -14.56 -21.53 25.00
N TYR A 243 -14.74 -22.85 25.01
CA TYR A 243 -14.75 -23.66 26.24
C TYR A 243 -13.60 -24.66 26.21
N GLY A 244 -12.82 -24.73 27.30
CA GLY A 244 -11.52 -25.42 27.37
C GLY A 244 -11.51 -26.94 27.14
N ASN A 245 -12.67 -27.57 26.90
CA ASN A 245 -12.83 -29.02 26.87
C ASN A 245 -13.34 -29.53 25.51
N CYS A 246 -12.58 -29.34 24.42
CA CYS A 246 -12.84 -30.09 23.19
C CYS A 246 -11.56 -30.66 22.59
N ASP A 247 -11.65 -31.92 22.17
CA ASP A 247 -10.60 -32.73 21.53
C ASP A 247 -10.17 -32.21 20.15
N CYS A 248 -10.79 -31.12 19.67
CA CYS A 248 -10.56 -30.52 18.34
C CYS A 248 -9.60 -29.33 18.36
N LYS A 249 -9.00 -28.98 19.50
CA LYS A 249 -8.08 -27.83 19.59
C LYS A 249 -6.66 -28.22 19.22
N SER A 250 -6.25 -27.85 18.01
CA SER A 250 -4.86 -27.97 17.58
C SER A 250 -4.04 -26.83 18.21
N LYS A 251 -3.44 -27.10 19.38
CA LYS A 251 -2.50 -26.20 20.04
C LYS A 251 -1.08 -26.48 19.54
N CYS A 252 -0.38 -25.43 19.14
CA CYS A 252 1.04 -25.52 18.85
C CYS A 252 1.79 -25.97 20.12
N PRO A 253 2.58 -27.06 20.09
CA PRO A 253 3.28 -27.54 21.27
C PRO A 253 4.21 -26.46 21.84
N ASP A 254 4.34 -26.43 23.18
CA ASP A 254 5.17 -25.44 23.85
C ASP A 254 6.64 -25.61 23.40
N GLY A 255 7.32 -24.50 23.12
CA GLY A 255 8.67 -24.49 22.55
C GLY A 255 8.76 -24.78 21.05
N CYS A 256 7.63 -24.98 20.35
CA CYS A 256 7.58 -25.14 18.90
C CYS A 256 7.01 -23.91 18.19
N HIS A 257 7.34 -23.79 16.90
CA HIS A 257 6.71 -22.85 15.97
C HIS A 257 5.85 -23.61 14.98
N CYS A 258 4.58 -23.24 14.88
CA CYS A 258 3.63 -23.88 13.99
C CYS A 258 3.15 -22.91 12.91
N TYR A 259 3.01 -23.43 11.70
CA TYR A 259 2.65 -22.67 10.50
C TYR A 259 1.58 -23.38 9.68
N TYR A 260 0.68 -22.60 9.09
CA TYR A 260 -0.45 -23.09 8.31
C TYR A 260 -0.67 -22.26 7.04
N ASP A 261 -1.31 -22.87 6.03
CA ASP A 261 -1.83 -22.15 4.86
C ASP A 261 -3.28 -21.70 5.07
N VAL A 262 -3.79 -20.79 4.24
CA VAL A 262 -5.14 -20.23 4.40
C VAL A 262 -6.27 -21.28 4.38
N THR A 263 -6.05 -22.45 3.77
CA THR A 263 -7.04 -23.53 3.71
C THR A 263 -6.86 -24.61 4.79
N TYR A 264 -5.89 -24.46 5.69
CA TYR A 264 -5.53 -25.44 6.73
C TYR A 264 -5.17 -26.85 6.22
N THR A 265 -4.88 -26.98 4.93
CA THR A 265 -4.43 -28.25 4.31
C THR A 265 -2.96 -28.56 4.60
N ILE A 266 -2.18 -27.52 4.90
CA ILE A 266 -0.76 -27.58 5.19
C ILE A 266 -0.57 -27.15 6.64
N ASN A 267 0.02 -28.02 7.44
CA ASN A 267 0.35 -27.75 8.84
C ASN A 267 1.80 -28.17 9.07
N ILE A 268 2.65 -27.21 9.44
CA ILE A 268 4.08 -27.43 9.67
C ILE A 268 4.41 -27.08 11.11
N VAL A 269 4.93 -28.04 11.86
CA VAL A 269 5.38 -27.85 13.25
C VAL A 269 6.90 -27.98 13.30
N ARG A 270 7.57 -26.94 13.80
CA ARG A 270 9.03 -26.88 13.92
C ARG A 270 9.44 -26.66 15.37
N CYS A 271 10.00 -27.69 15.98
CA CYS A 271 10.41 -27.72 17.38
C CYS A 271 11.94 -27.68 17.54
N THR A 272 12.59 -26.70 16.92
CA THR A 272 14.05 -26.55 17.01
C THR A 272 14.45 -25.95 18.36
N ALA A 273 15.47 -26.50 19.01
CA ALA A 273 16.02 -26.03 20.30
C ALA A 273 15.12 -26.19 21.54
N LEU A 274 14.23 -27.20 21.58
CA LEU A 274 13.51 -27.58 22.80
C LEU A 274 14.47 -27.90 23.96
N GLN A 275 14.20 -27.31 25.14
CA GLN A 275 14.90 -27.67 26.38
C GLN A 275 14.58 -29.12 26.77
N SER A 276 15.44 -29.76 27.56
CA SER A 276 15.33 -31.18 27.94
C SER A 276 14.00 -31.52 28.63
N GLU A 277 13.42 -30.58 29.38
CA GLU A 277 12.13 -30.74 30.07
C GLU A 277 10.95 -30.76 29.09
N ASP A 278 10.98 -29.94 28.03
CA ASP A 278 9.92 -29.85 27.02
C ASP A 278 9.89 -31.08 26.09
N ARG A 279 11.04 -31.74 25.88
CA ARG A 279 11.14 -32.95 25.05
C ARG A 279 10.41 -34.15 25.66
N ASN A 280 10.36 -34.27 26.98
CA ASN A 280 9.73 -35.41 27.67
C ASN A 280 8.19 -35.34 27.64
N ASN A 281 7.63 -34.13 27.50
CA ASN A 281 6.20 -33.91 27.32
C ASN A 281 5.76 -33.94 25.85
N PHE A 282 6.71 -33.97 24.91
CA PHE A 282 6.42 -34.03 23.48
C PHE A 282 6.12 -35.48 23.06
N SER A 283 4.83 -35.84 23.04
CA SER A 283 4.35 -37.10 22.46
C SER A 283 3.64 -36.79 21.14
N PRO A 284 4.24 -37.08 19.97
CA PRO A 284 3.49 -37.10 18.72
C PRO A 284 2.52 -38.27 18.84
N LYS A 285 1.28 -38.02 19.30
CA LYS A 285 0.24 -39.04 19.29
C LYS A 285 0.07 -39.47 17.85
N VAL A 286 0.52 -40.69 17.57
CA VAL A 286 0.30 -41.41 16.32
C VAL A 286 -1.18 -41.27 15.99
N ILE A 287 -1.48 -40.66 14.85
CA ILE A 287 -2.80 -40.73 14.25
C ILE A 287 -2.98 -42.21 13.91
N LEU A 288 -3.67 -42.94 14.78
CA LEU A 288 -4.13 -44.29 14.47
C LEU A 288 -5.18 -44.15 13.37
N SER A 289 -4.87 -44.81 12.25
CA SER A 289 -5.69 -45.03 11.07
C SER A 289 -7.09 -45.55 11.38
#